data_AF-A0A166RZU2-F1
#
_entry.id   AF-A0A166RZU2-F1
#
_cell.length_a   1.000
_cell.length_b   1.000
_cell.length_c   1.000
_cell.angle_alpha   90.00
_cell.angle_beta   90.00
_cell.angle_gamma   90.00
#
_symmetry.space_group_name_H-M   'P 1'
#
loop_
_entity.id
_entity.type
_entity.pdbx_description
1 polymer ?
#
loop_
_entity_poly.entity_id
_entity_poly.type
_entity_poly.pdbx_seq_one_letter_code
_entity_poly.pdbx_strand_id
1 'polypeptide(L)'
;MSFIVFERDPFIRCDILETLAANFPGVQVSAYSALEELAEKAAGVLQPCVAVLSSNRKELESLLGILRAKTQDISFVVISDDTAESDGSTGMFHQVSRPFNSEMLLRAVRSALSGQQ
;
A
#
# COMPACT_ATOMS: atom_id res chain seq x y z
N MET A 1 -1.18 11.07 -9.83
CA MET A 1 -1.24 9.73 -9.20
C MET A 1 0.14 9.41 -8.65
N SER A 2 0.20 8.81 -7.46
CA SER A 2 1.45 8.43 -6.78
C SER A 2 1.30 7.11 -6.04
N PHE A 3 2.43 6.49 -5.69
CA PHE A 3 2.48 5.33 -4.80
C PHE A 3 3.13 5.69 -3.47
N ILE A 4 2.58 5.13 -2.40
CA ILE A 4 3.21 5.05 -1.09
C ILE A 4 3.53 3.58 -0.82
N VAL A 5 4.77 3.27 -0.47
CA VAL A 5 5.18 1.92 -0.09
C VAL A 5 5.63 1.95 1.36
N PHE A 6 5.03 1.12 2.19
CA PHE A 6 5.53 0.84 3.53
C PHE A 6 5.96 -0.63 3.60
N GLU A 7 7.25 -0.86 3.76
CA GLU A 7 7.82 -2.19 3.96
C GLU A 7 9.12 -2.04 4.77
N ARG A 8 9.24 -2.83 5.84
CA ARG A 8 10.41 -2.80 6.74
C ARG A 8 11.57 -3.55 6.13
N ASP A 9 11.30 -4.69 5.49
CA ASP A 9 12.32 -5.52 4.86
C ASP A 9 12.90 -4.82 3.62
N PRO A 10 14.21 -4.50 3.59
CA PRO A 10 14.81 -3.79 2.48
C PRO A 10 14.79 -4.56 1.15
N PHE A 11 14.83 -5.90 1.19
CA PHE A 11 14.80 -6.72 -0.02
C PHE A 11 13.40 -6.74 -0.62
N ILE A 12 12.37 -7.01 0.21
CA ILE A 12 10.98 -6.98 -0.24
C ILE A 12 10.60 -5.58 -0.72
N ARG A 13 11.07 -4.53 -0.03
CA ARG A 13 10.86 -3.14 -0.45
C ARG A 13 11.49 -2.88 -1.81
N CYS A 14 12.70 -3.36 -2.07
CA CYS A 14 13.35 -3.23 -3.37
C CYS A 14 12.51 -3.91 -4.46
N ASP A 15 12.07 -5.15 -4.24
CA ASP A 15 11.27 -5.91 -5.20
C ASP A 15 9.94 -5.21 -5.54
N ILE A 16 9.27 -4.64 -4.53
CA ILE A 16 8.05 -3.85 -4.72
C ILE A 16 8.35 -2.61 -5.57
N LEU A 17 9.42 -1.87 -5.26
CA LEU A 17 9.79 -0.65 -5.98
C LEU A 17 10.15 -0.93 -7.43
N GLU A 18 10.94 -1.97 -7.69
CA GLU A 18 11.30 -2.40 -9.04
C GLU A 18 10.06 -2.83 -9.83
N THR A 19 9.18 -3.61 -9.21
CA THR A 19 7.92 -4.05 -9.83
C THR A 19 7.03 -2.85 -10.20
N LEU A 20 6.90 -1.86 -9.31
CA LEU A 20 6.10 -0.66 -9.57
C LEU A 20 6.75 0.22 -10.65
N ALA A 21 8.06 0.45 -10.58
CA ALA A 21 8.78 1.28 -11.54
C ALA A 21 8.72 0.70 -12.97
N ALA A 22 8.81 -0.63 -13.11
CA ALA A 22 8.73 -1.31 -14.40
C ALA A 22 7.34 -1.25 -15.04
N ASN A 23 6.27 -1.20 -14.23
CA ASN A 23 4.89 -1.30 -14.73
C ASN A 23 4.14 0.03 -14.74
N PHE A 24 4.61 1.03 -14.00
CA PHE A 24 4.02 2.36 -13.89
C PHE A 24 5.09 3.44 -14.11
N PRO A 25 5.69 3.51 -15.32
CA PRO A 25 6.79 4.41 -15.59
C PRO A 25 6.38 5.88 -15.41
N GLY A 26 7.22 6.66 -14.73
CA GLY A 26 6.99 8.08 -14.46
C GLY A 26 6.04 8.37 -13.29
N VAL A 27 5.49 7.36 -12.62
CA VAL A 27 4.71 7.55 -11.40
C VAL A 27 5.65 7.75 -10.21
N GLN A 28 5.39 8.78 -9.40
CA GLN A 28 6.17 9.03 -8.19
C GLN A 28 5.91 7.94 -7.14
N VAL A 29 6.98 7.36 -6.59
CA VAL A 29 6.90 6.38 -5.51
C VAL A 29 7.64 6.92 -4.29
N SER A 30 6.96 6.97 -3.14
CA SER A 30 7.55 7.29 -1.84
C SER A 30 7.60 6.03 -0.99
N ALA A 31 8.79 5.64 -0.53
CA ALA A 31 8.99 4.42 0.24
C ALA A 31 9.41 4.75 1.68
N TYR A 32 8.83 4.03 2.63
CA TYR A 32 9.04 4.21 4.06
C TYR A 32 9.35 2.87 4.72
N SER A 33 10.26 2.91 5.69
CA SER A 33 10.65 1.72 6.45
C SER A 33 10.23 1.81 7.92
N ALA A 34 9.90 3.01 8.40
CA ALA A 34 9.38 3.27 9.74
C ALA A 34 8.00 3.92 9.68
N LEU A 35 7.16 3.63 10.68
CA LEU A 35 5.78 4.14 10.74
C LEU A 35 5.75 5.64 10.99
N GLU A 36 6.72 6.12 11.76
CA GLU A 36 6.91 7.53 12.11
C GLU A 36 7.20 8.35 10.86
N GLU A 37 8.09 7.86 9.98
CA GLU A 37 8.40 8.51 8.70
C GLU A 37 7.18 8.62 7.80
N LEU A 38 6.37 7.56 7.76
CA LEU A 38 5.13 7.55 7.00
C LEU A 38 4.12 8.56 7.58
N ALA A 39 3.96 8.60 8.90
CA ALA A 39 3.02 9.50 9.57
C ALA A 39 3.37 10.99 9.36
N GLU A 40 4.66 11.33 9.40
CA GLU A 40 5.15 12.69 9.16
C GLU A 40 4.98 13.11 7.70
N LYS A 41 5.27 12.22 6.74
CA LYS A 41 5.37 12.57 5.31
C LYS A 41 4.09 12.30 4.52
N ALA A 42 3.19 11.45 4.99
CA ALA A 42 1.89 11.22 4.34
C ALA A 42 0.98 12.45 4.34
N ALA A 43 1.21 13.41 5.25
CA ALA A 43 0.45 14.65 5.34
C ALA A 43 0.57 15.58 4.12
N GLY A 44 1.56 15.36 3.24
CA GLY A 44 1.79 16.17 2.03
C GLY A 44 1.20 15.58 0.75
N VAL A 45 0.47 14.47 0.81
CA VAL A 45 0.01 13.75 -0.38
C VAL A 45 -1.29 14.38 -0.90
N LEU A 46 -1.15 15.22 -1.92
CA LEU A 46 -2.24 16.02 -2.52
C LEU A 46 -2.91 15.36 -3.74
N GLN A 47 -2.51 14.13 -4.11
CA GLN A 47 -2.99 13.44 -5.31
C GLN A 47 -3.53 12.04 -5.00
N PRO A 48 -4.41 11.47 -5.87
CA PRO A 48 -4.86 10.10 -5.77
C PRO A 48 -3.67 9.15 -5.64
N CYS A 49 -3.70 8.32 -4.60
CA CYS A 49 -2.55 7.55 -4.18
C CYS A 49 -2.93 6.09 -3.91
N VAL A 50 -2.10 5.16 -4.35
CA VAL A 50 -2.19 3.76 -3.91
C VAL A 50 -1.13 3.52 -2.84
N ALA A 51 -1.58 3.08 -1.67
CA ALA A 51 -0.71 2.72 -0.57
C ALA A 51 -0.49 1.19 -0.55
N VAL A 52 0.73 0.75 -0.84
CA VAL A 52 1.17 -0.64 -0.68
C VAL A 52 1.77 -0.78 0.72
N LEU A 53 1.04 -1.48 1.59
CA LEU A 53 1.34 -1.58 3.01
C LEU A 53 1.69 -3.02 3.37
N SER A 54 2.91 -3.22 3.87
CA SER A 54 3.37 -4.52 4.32
C SER A 54 3.44 -4.55 5.83
N SER A 55 2.43 -5.15 6.46
CA SER A 55 2.28 -5.16 7.93
C SER A 55 1.45 -6.36 8.40
N ASN A 56 1.53 -6.64 9.69
CA ASN A 56 0.56 -7.54 10.33
C ASN A 56 -0.78 -6.81 10.61
N ARG A 57 -1.83 -7.59 10.92
CA ARG A 57 -3.18 -7.05 11.16
C ARG A 57 -3.25 -6.02 12.29
N LYS A 58 -2.42 -6.16 13.34
CA LYS A 58 -2.43 -5.23 14.49
C LYS A 58 -1.91 -3.85 14.10
N GLU A 59 -0.90 -3.80 13.24
CA GLU A 59 -0.30 -2.55 12.75
C GLU A 59 -1.13 -1.90 11.64
N LEU A 60 -1.86 -2.72 10.87
CA LEU A 60 -2.68 -2.25 9.74
C LEU A 60 -3.72 -1.21 10.17
N GLU A 61 -4.42 -1.41 11.29
CA GLU A 61 -5.41 -0.44 11.76
C GLU A 61 -4.78 0.92 12.10
N SER A 62 -3.57 0.91 12.67
CA SER A 62 -2.82 2.15 12.95
C SER A 62 -2.40 2.85 11.66
N LEU A 63 -1.90 2.08 10.69
CA LEU A 63 -1.53 2.57 9.36
C LEU A 63 -2.72 3.16 8.60
N LEU A 64 -3.84 2.45 8.57
CA LEU A 64 -5.08 2.91 7.93
C LEU A 64 -5.60 4.17 8.61
N GLY A 65 -5.59 4.24 9.94
CA GLY A 65 -5.97 5.43 10.69
C GLY A 65 -5.13 6.66 10.33
N ILE A 66 -3.80 6.49 10.29
CA ILE A 66 -2.86 7.55 9.89
C ILE A 66 -3.15 8.04 8.47
N LEU A 67 -3.34 7.12 7.51
CA LEU A 67 -3.50 7.46 6.10
C LEU A 67 -4.88 8.01 5.76
N ARG A 68 -5.96 7.39 6.28
CA ARG A 68 -7.35 7.86 6.08
C ARG A 68 -7.60 9.22 6.72
N ALA A 69 -6.94 9.54 7.83
CA ALA A 69 -7.04 10.86 8.46
C ALA A 69 -6.42 11.99 7.62
N LYS A 70 -5.55 11.65 6.65
CA LYS A 70 -4.80 12.62 5.85
C LYS A 70 -5.35 12.80 4.44
N THR A 71 -6.04 11.82 3.88
CA THR A 71 -6.64 11.92 2.54
C THR A 71 -7.75 10.90 2.34
N GLN A 72 -8.81 11.32 1.64
CA GLN A 72 -9.97 10.48 1.32
C GLN A 72 -9.76 9.67 0.02
N ASP A 73 -8.73 9.98 -0.77
CA ASP A 73 -8.47 9.39 -2.09
C ASP A 73 -7.29 8.40 -2.07
N ILE A 74 -7.18 7.58 -1.02
CA ILE A 74 -6.22 6.46 -0.98
C ILE A 74 -6.93 5.13 -1.20
N SER A 75 -6.48 4.40 -2.22
CA SER A 75 -6.72 2.96 -2.32
C SER A 75 -5.59 2.19 -1.62
N PHE A 76 -5.95 1.17 -0.86
CA PHE A 76 -5.00 0.41 -0.07
C PHE A 76 -4.76 -0.97 -0.68
N VAL A 77 -3.49 -1.34 -0.79
CA VAL A 77 -3.02 -2.70 -1.08
C VAL A 77 -2.27 -3.19 0.15
N VAL A 78 -2.68 -4.30 0.75
CA VAL A 78 -2.10 -4.81 1.99
C VAL A 78 -1.41 -6.14 1.74
N ILE A 79 -0.12 -6.22 2.07
CA ILE A 79 0.69 -7.43 2.02
C ILE A 79 0.79 -8.01 3.44
N SER A 80 0.26 -9.21 3.68
CA SER A 80 0.27 -9.84 5.02
C SER A 80 0.31 -11.37 4.96
N ASP A 81 0.74 -12.01 6.05
CA ASP A 81 0.74 -13.48 6.18
C ASP A 81 -0.67 -14.04 6.44
N ASP A 82 -1.54 -13.25 7.08
CA ASP A 82 -2.91 -13.68 7.38
C ASP A 82 -3.77 -13.63 6.11
N THR A 83 -4.41 -14.74 5.72
CA THR A 83 -5.57 -14.71 4.83
C THR A 83 -6.74 -14.13 5.63
N ALA A 84 -6.96 -12.82 5.55
CA ALA A 84 -8.15 -12.26 6.15
C ALA A 84 -9.30 -12.63 5.20
N GLU A 85 -10.13 -13.60 5.60
CA GLU A 85 -11.51 -13.58 5.15
C GLU A 85 -12.03 -12.17 5.39
N SER A 86 -12.65 -11.61 4.36
CA SER A 86 -13.15 -10.24 4.31
C SER A 86 -14.21 -10.03 5.39
N ASP A 87 -13.80 -9.91 6.65
CA ASP A 87 -14.64 -9.51 7.77
C ASP A 87 -15.08 -8.08 7.46
N GLY A 88 -16.35 -7.94 7.07
CA GLY A 88 -16.92 -6.77 6.40
C GLY A 88 -17.01 -5.50 7.24
N SER A 89 -15.96 -5.15 7.99
CA SER A 89 -15.96 -4.07 8.98
C SER A 89 -14.87 -3.01 8.77
N THR A 90 -13.84 -3.19 7.94
CA THR A 90 -12.75 -2.20 7.84
C THR A 90 -12.33 -1.78 6.42
N GLY A 91 -13.31 -1.58 5.53
CA GLY A 91 -13.13 -0.79 4.29
C GLY A 91 -12.42 -1.53 3.14
N MET A 92 -12.63 -1.05 1.91
CA MET A 92 -12.11 -1.68 0.70
C MET A 92 -10.58 -1.54 0.63
N PHE A 93 -9.86 -2.59 1.01
CA PHE A 93 -8.44 -2.75 0.69
C PHE A 93 -8.23 -4.04 -0.08
N HIS A 94 -7.28 -4.03 -1.01
CA HIS A 94 -6.91 -5.20 -1.80
C HIS A 94 -5.79 -5.95 -1.10
N GLN A 95 -6.02 -7.22 -0.78
CA GLN A 95 -5.05 -8.01 -0.05
C GLN A 95 -4.14 -8.81 -0.99
N VAL A 96 -2.86 -8.95 -0.60
CA VAL A 96 -1.85 -9.80 -1.20
C VAL A 96 -1.26 -10.66 -0.08
N SER A 97 -1.47 -11.98 -0.12
CA SER A 97 -0.90 -12.88 0.89
C SER A 97 0.59 -13.12 0.66
N ARG A 98 1.36 -13.22 1.74
CA ARG A 98 2.75 -13.72 1.69
C ARG A 98 2.78 -15.27 1.63
N PRO A 99 3.74 -15.89 0.93
CA PRO A 99 4.67 -15.27 -0.01
C PRO A 99 3.92 -14.77 -1.27
N PHE A 100 4.40 -13.67 -1.86
CA PHE A 100 3.80 -13.07 -3.06
C PHE A 100 4.82 -12.94 -4.19
N ASN A 101 4.32 -12.78 -5.41
CA ASN A 101 5.13 -12.46 -6.58
C ASN A 101 4.67 -11.13 -7.21
N SER A 102 5.43 -10.63 -8.19
CA SER A 102 5.12 -9.38 -8.89
C SER A 102 3.73 -9.39 -9.53
N GLU A 103 3.26 -10.51 -10.09
CA GLU A 103 1.93 -10.58 -10.71
C GLU A 103 0.79 -10.38 -9.70
N MET A 104 0.91 -10.98 -8.51
CA MET A 104 -0.06 -10.82 -7.42
C MET A 104 -0.13 -9.37 -6.96
N LEU A 105 1.03 -8.73 -6.76
CA LEU A 105 1.13 -7.32 -6.40
C LEU A 105 0.50 -6.43 -7.48
N LEU A 106 0.85 -6.64 -8.75
CA LEU A 106 0.33 -5.85 -9.87
C LEU A 106 -1.18 -6.01 -10.03
N ARG A 107 -1.70 -7.22 -9.84
CA ARG A 107 -3.15 -7.45 -9.87
C ARG A 107 -3.85 -6.64 -8.79
N ALA A 108 -3.36 -6.68 -7.54
CA ALA A 108 -3.95 -5.93 -6.44
C ALA A 108 -3.87 -4.42 -6.66
N VAL A 109 -2.72 -3.91 -7.12
CA VAL A 109 -2.53 -2.48 -7.45
C VAL A 109 -3.47 -2.05 -8.58
N ARG A 110 -3.60 -2.83 -9.65
CA ARG A 110 -4.52 -2.50 -10.76
C ARG A 110 -5.97 -2.49 -10.30
N SER A 111 -6.38 -3.46 -9.48
CA SER A 111 -7.72 -3.48 -8.89
C SER A 111 -7.97 -2.26 -8.00
N ALA A 112 -6.97 -1.88 -7.20
CA ALA A 112 -7.01 -0.68 -6.36
C ALA A 112 -7.19 0.61 -7.17
N LEU A 113 -6.58 0.67 -8.36
CA LEU A 113 -6.70 1.81 -9.28
C LEU A 113 -8.03 1.86 -10.00
N SER A 114 -8.55 0.72 -10.46
CA SER A 114 -9.86 0.67 -11.13
C SER A 114 -11.00 1.07 -10.20
N GLY A 115 -10.85 0.88 -8.88
CA GLY A 115 -11.82 1.35 -7.89
C GLY A 115 -11.80 2.86 -7.63
N GLN A 116 -10.84 3.62 -8.17
CA GLN A 116 -10.74 5.08 -8.04
C GLN A 116 -11.31 5.86 -9.24
N GLN A 117 -11.83 5.16 -10.27
CA GLN A 117 -12.48 5.76 -11.45
C GLN A 117 -13.99 5.81 -11.29
#